data_AF-A0A413CT86-F1
#
_entry.id   AF-A0A413CT86-F1
#
_cell.length_a   1.000
_cell.length_b   1.000
_cell.length_c   1.000
_cell.angle_alpha   90.00
_cell.angle_beta   90.00
_cell.angle_gamma   90.00
#
_symmetry.space_group_name_H-M   'P 1'
#
loop_
_entity.id
_entity.type
_entity.pdbx_description
1 polymer ?
#
loop_
_entity_poly.entity_id
_entity_poly.type
_entity_poly.pdbx_seq_one_letter_code
_entity_poly.pdbx_strand_id
1 'polypeptide(L)' 'MTSKLLQPIQVGNLTFKNRIMFPPLTTGYEERDGSIGPRSLAFYTRLAKGGCSYIVIGDVRQFGAKYLAGGNPV' A
#
# COMPACT_ATOMS: atom_id res chain seq x y z
N MET A 1 -7.42 31.62 2.19
CA MET A 1 -6.13 30.97 1.88
C MET A 1 -6.37 29.49 1.64
N THR A 2 -5.75 28.89 0.63
CA THR A 2 -5.83 27.44 0.36
C THR A 2 -4.91 26.65 1.30
N SER A 3 -5.40 25.53 1.84
CA SER A 3 -4.64 24.71 2.81
C SER A 3 -3.39 24.09 2.17
N LYS A 4 -2.23 24.21 2.84
CA LYS A 4 -0.97 23.54 2.42
C LYS A 4 -1.12 22.01 2.33
N LEU A 5 -2.01 21.41 3.12
CA LEU A 5 -2.25 19.98 3.12
C LEU A 5 -2.74 19.48 1.75
N LEU A 6 -3.56 20.29 1.07
CA LEU A 6 -4.19 19.94 -0.21
C LEU A 6 -3.36 20.40 -1.42
N GLN A 7 -2.22 21.07 -1.20
CA GLN A 7 -1.34 21.49 -2.26
C GLN A 7 -0.41 20.36 -2.69
N PRO A 8 -0.03 20.30 -3.99
CA PRO A 8 0.95 19.35 -4.47
C PRO A 8 2.31 19.43 -3.76
N ILE A 9 3.05 18.33 -3.79
CA ILE A 9 4.43 18.25 -3.28
C ILE A 9 5.29 17.37 -4.21
N GLN A 10 6.50 17.84 -4.51
CA GLN A 10 7.52 17.09 -5.22
C GLN A 10 8.38 16.32 -4.21
N VAL A 11 8.59 15.02 -4.43
CA VAL A 11 9.51 14.17 -3.66
C VAL A 11 10.32 13.36 -4.65
N GLY A 12 11.63 13.63 -4.74
CA GLY A 12 12.49 13.05 -5.78
C GLY A 12 11.97 13.39 -7.17
N ASN A 13 11.67 12.38 -7.98
CA ASN A 13 11.09 12.50 -9.32
C ASN A 13 9.55 12.38 -9.36
N LEU A 14 8.87 12.23 -8.23
CA LEU A 14 7.40 12.09 -8.16
C LEU A 14 6.72 13.37 -7.66
N THR A 15 5.61 13.73 -8.31
CA THR A 15 4.71 14.80 -7.84
C THR A 15 3.43 14.18 -7.25
N PHE A 16 3.16 14.45 -5.97
CA PHE A 16 1.92 14.03 -5.32
C PHE A 16 0.89 15.15 -5.38
N LYS A 17 -0.37 14.79 -5.64
CA LYS A 17 -1.50 15.74 -5.76
C LYS A 17 -1.83 16.50 -4.46
N ASN A 18 -1.47 15.93 -3.32
CA ASN A 18 -1.63 16.51 -1.98
C ASN A 18 -0.66 15.83 -0.99
N ARG A 19 -0.64 16.30 0.26
CA ARG A 19 0.27 15.82 1.31
C ARG A 19 -0.36 14.78 2.23
N ILE A 20 -1.42 14.10 1.78
CA ILE A 20 -2.15 13.10 2.57
C ILE A 20 -1.61 11.71 2.22
N MET A 21 -0.95 11.08 3.17
CA MET A 21 -0.48 9.70 3.05
C MET A 21 -1.22 8.75 3.99
N PHE A 22 -1.34 7.49 3.59
CA PHE A 22 -1.81 6.41 4.44
C PHE A 22 -0.61 5.55 4.85
N PRO A 23 -0.32 5.42 6.17
CA PRO A 23 0.83 4.65 6.64
C PRO A 23 0.64 3.15 6.42
N PRO A 24 1.73 2.34 6.49
CA PRO A 24 1.58 0.90 6.52
C PRO A 24 0.74 0.49 7.75
N LEU A 25 -0.25 -0.36 7.51
CA LEU A 25 -1.17 -0.86 8.53
C LEU A 25 -1.39 -2.36 8.30
N THR A 26 -1.19 -3.16 9.33
CA THR A 26 -1.61 -4.57 9.33
C THR A 26 -3.13 -4.62 9.41
N THR A 27 -3.77 -5.05 8.31
CA THR A 27 -5.24 -5.09 8.21
C THR A 27 -5.81 -6.46 8.57
N GLY A 28 -5.00 -7.53 8.54
CA GLY A 28 -5.49 -8.91 8.63
C GLY A 28 -6.31 -9.32 7.40
N TYR A 29 -6.13 -8.63 6.27
CA TYR A 29 -6.85 -8.88 5.01
C TYR A 29 -5.99 -9.59 3.96
N GLU A 30 -4.72 -9.84 4.29
CA GLU A 30 -3.85 -10.72 3.54
C GLU A 30 -4.44 -12.14 3.49
N GLU A 31 -4.29 -12.80 2.35
CA GLU A 31 -4.69 -14.20 2.22
C GLU A 31 -3.76 -15.10 3.04
N ARG A 32 -4.15 -16.35 3.30
CA ARG A 32 -3.33 -17.28 4.12
C ARG A 32 -1.93 -17.51 3.56
N ASP A 33 -1.75 -17.33 2.25
CA ASP A 33 -0.46 -17.41 1.57
C ASP A 33 0.33 -16.09 1.57
N GLY A 34 -0.23 -15.04 2.19
CA GLY A 34 0.33 -13.69 2.28
C GLY A 34 0.17 -12.86 1.02
N SER A 35 -0.63 -13.31 0.05
CA SER A 35 -0.96 -12.55 -1.16
C SER A 35 -2.02 -11.46 -0.90
N ILE A 36 -2.07 -10.49 -1.80
CA ILE A 36 -3.10 -9.44 -1.79
C ILE A 36 -4.36 -9.97 -2.48
N GLY A 37 -5.38 -10.27 -1.66
CA GLY A 37 -6.69 -10.68 -2.15
C GLY A 37 -7.66 -9.52 -2.42
N PRO A 38 -8.91 -9.83 -2.85
CA PRO A 38 -9.93 -8.83 -3.18
C PRO A 38 -10.26 -7.86 -2.03
N ARG A 39 -10.20 -8.33 -0.78
CA ARG A 39 -10.47 -7.49 0.40
C ARG A 39 -9.42 -6.40 0.59
N SER A 40 -8.15 -6.79 0.49
CA SER A 40 -7.01 -5.86 0.52
C SER A 40 -7.09 -4.85 -0.63
N LEU A 41 -7.37 -5.33 -1.85
CA LEU A 41 -7.55 -4.46 -3.02
C LEU A 41 -8.68 -3.44 -2.82
N ALA A 42 -9.85 -3.88 -2.35
CA ALA A 42 -11.00 -3.01 -2.11
C ALA A 42 -10.69 -1.93 -1.07
N PHE A 43 -9.98 -2.30 0.01
CA PHE A 43 -9.57 -1.38 1.06
C PHE A 43 -8.67 -0.25 0.53
N TYR A 44 -7.56 -0.59 -0.13
CA TYR A 44 -6.63 0.42 -0.66
C TYR A 44 -7.24 1.23 -1.81
N THR A 45 -8.09 0.62 -2.63
CA THR A 45 -8.85 1.33 -3.68
C THR A 45 -9.75 2.42 -3.08
N ARG A 46 -10.41 2.14 -1.94
CA ARG A 46 -11.27 3.11 -1.26
C ARG A 46 -10.46 4.30 -0.73
N LEU A 47 -9.27 4.07 -0.20
CA LEU A 47 -8.36 5.14 0.25
C LEU A 47 -7.91 6.03 -0.91
N ALA A 48 -7.56 5.43 -2.05
CA ALA A 48 -7.15 6.16 -3.25
C ALA A 48 -8.30 7.03 -3.80
N LYS A 49 -9.52 6.47 -3.87
CA LYS A 49 -10.74 7.18 -4.26
C LYS A 49 -11.09 8.31 -3.28
N GLY A 50 -10.78 8.13 -1.99
CA GLY A 50 -10.94 9.15 -0.94
C GLY A 50 -9.96 10.32 -1.02
N GLY A 51 -8.99 10.29 -1.95
CA GLY A 51 -8.10 11.41 -2.20
C GLY A 51 -6.70 11.28 -1.61
N CYS A 52 -6.36 10.16 -0.96
CA CYS A 52 -4.99 9.91 -0.53
C CYS A 52 -4.03 9.91 -1.74
N SER A 53 -2.87 10.57 -1.61
CA SER A 53 -1.90 10.68 -2.70
C SER A 53 -0.84 9.58 -2.66
N TYR A 54 -0.53 9.07 -1.47
CA TYR A 54 0.49 8.04 -1.26
C TYR A 54 0.00 7.02 -0.22
N ILE A 55 -0.09 5.76 -0.62
CA ILE A 55 -0.58 4.67 0.23
C ILE A 55 0.54 3.66 0.35
N VAL A 56 0.96 3.38 1.59
CA VAL A 56 1.87 2.28 1.88
C VAL A 56 1.03 1.07 2.25
N ILE A 57 1.19 -0.02 1.50
CA ILE A 57 0.54 -1.30 1.79
C ILE A 57 1.24 -1.94 3.01
N GLY A 58 0.46 -2.58 3.88
CA GLY A 58 0.96 -3.27 5.08
C GLY A 58 1.78 -4.52 4.76
N ASP A 59 2.05 -5.35 5.77
CA ASP A 59 2.86 -6.56 5.63
C ASP A 59 2.27 -7.48 4.55
N VAL A 60 3.04 -7.65 3.47
CA VAL A 60 2.74 -8.57 2.38
C VAL A 60 3.88 -9.57 2.36
N ARG A 61 3.55 -10.86 2.23
CA ARG A 61 4.61 -11.85 2.11
C ARG A 61 5.41 -11.54 0.85
N GLN A 62 6.69 -11.25 1.04
CA GLN A 62 7.64 -11.16 -0.06
C GLN A 62 7.70 -12.52 -0.78
N PHE A 63 7.11 -12.60 -1.96
CA PHE A 63 7.34 -13.74 -2.85
C PHE A 63 8.73 -13.55 -3.48
N GLY A 64 9.77 -13.98 -2.77
CA GLY A 64 11.15 -13.87 -3.25
C GLY A 64 12.13 -14.76 -2.50
N ALA A 65 12.77 -15.67 -3.24
CA ALA A 65 13.88 -16.59 -2.91
C ALA A 65 13.58 -18.02 -2.41
N LYS A 66 12.65 -18.26 -1.47
CA LYS A 66 12.45 -19.65 -0.94
C LYS A 66 11.50 -20.55 -1.74
N TYR A 67 10.54 -19.98 -2.47
CA TYR A 67 9.53 -20.76 -3.20
C TYR A 67 9.94 -21.19 -4.63
N LEU A 68 10.99 -20.61 -5.20
CA LEU A 68 11.56 -21.11 -6.46
C LEU A 68 12.41 -22.39 -6.26
N ALA A 69 12.68 -22.78 -5.01
CA ALA A 69 13.53 -23.91 -4.66
C ALA A 69 12.77 -25.09 -4.03
N GLY A 70 11.44 -25.19 -4.20
CA GLY A 70 10.66 -26.38 -3.82
C GLY A 70 10.71 -26.79 -2.33
N GLY A 71 11.19 -25.93 -1.43
CA GLY A 71 11.29 -26.23 -0.01
C GLY A 71 9.98 -25.94 0.73
N ASN A 72 9.42 -26.96 1.39
CA ASN A 72 8.30 -26.78 2.31
C ASN A 72 8.64 -25.74 3.40
N PRO A 73 7.69 -24.86 3.78
CA PRO A 73 7.90 -23.95 4.90
C PRO A 73 7.96 -24.74 6.22
N VAL A 74 9.02 -24.47 7.00
CA VAL A 74 9.06 -24.71 8.45
C VAL A 74 8.12 -23.75 9.17
#